data_AF-A0A671SVK2-F1
#
_entry.id   AF-A0A671SVK2-F1
#
_cell.length_a   1.000
_cell.length_b   1.000
_cell.length_c   1.000
_cell.angle_alpha   90.00
_cell.angle_beta   90.00
_cell.angle_gamma   90.00
#
_symmetry.space_group_name_H-M   'P 1'
#
loop_
_entity.id
_entity.type
_entity.pdbx_description
1 polymer ?
#
loop_
_entity_poly.entity_id
_entity_poly.type
_entity_poly.pdbx_seq_one_letter_code
_entity_poly.pdbx_strand_id
1 'polypeptide(L)'
;ITLEVMSPDVCDLTLIDLPGITRVPVTGQPEDIEKQIKHLIMKYIEKQETINMVVVPCNIDIATTEALIMAQKVDPEGKRTVGILTKPDLIDRGTETTILDIAQNKTIPLRKGYIMVKCRGQHQINEKISLEEAAQKERDFFQKHNFFRCLLNEEKATIKSLAVKLTQHLVDHIKKSLPQLNEQIKKQNELKKCEAGPPQDPKEAKKFLTETLIGFINQIKSISEGELIIEENLFVQLRMEFKKWNDQLNEKKPSFHNLPEEEIQFYQNYRGRELLGFSNYKMFEVVLQNHVATLKEPAIDLLSAIRGIFMFNIFLDKIYNIQSVQQEKAEKRISEQFEMEHMLFIQDPIYLKSLTEITKETYSEEQLPLIDKRLTNMKLFSETEWTAVLSSSLIFFQIVVQRMADQLPMMITLFMLKQTAHLLSIDMLSLLDGANVSELLFKDSDVGRKRRDLHARLDRMRIGQEKMSNFI
;
A
#
# COMPACT_ATOMS: atom_id res chain seq x y z
N ILE A 1 -28.64 0.02 25.75
CA ILE A 1 -29.67 0.76 26.53
C ILE A 1 -28.92 1.65 27.49
N THR A 2 -29.17 2.95 27.45
CA THR A 2 -28.61 3.90 28.43
C THR A 2 -29.78 4.40 29.26
N LEU A 3 -29.67 4.30 30.58
CA LEU A 3 -30.66 4.79 31.53
C LEU A 3 -29.99 5.86 32.38
N GLU A 4 -30.50 7.08 32.33
CA GLU A 4 -30.04 8.21 33.15
C GLU A 4 -31.07 8.46 34.26
N VAL A 5 -30.63 8.42 35.52
CA VAL A 5 -31.47 8.67 36.69
C VAL A 5 -30.86 9.84 37.46
N MET A 6 -31.63 10.92 37.60
CA MET A 6 -31.23 12.14 38.30
C MET A 6 -32.05 12.27 39.58
N SER A 7 -31.39 12.35 40.73
CA SER A 7 -32.04 12.57 42.03
C SER A 7 -31.07 13.27 42.98
N PRO A 8 -31.54 14.15 43.87
CA PRO A 8 -30.68 14.75 44.90
C PRO A 8 -30.17 13.73 45.94
N ASP A 9 -30.81 12.56 46.03
CA ASP A 9 -30.55 11.55 47.06
C ASP A 9 -29.69 10.37 46.57
N VAL A 10 -29.13 10.45 45.35
CA VAL A 10 -28.28 9.39 44.76
C VAL A 10 -26.86 9.87 44.52
N CYS A 11 -25.89 8.96 44.59
CA CYS A 11 -24.48 9.27 44.29
C CYS A 11 -24.21 9.22 42.78
N ASP A 12 -23.25 10.04 42.33
CA ASP A 12 -22.77 10.04 40.96
C ASP A 12 -22.00 8.74 40.66
N LEU A 13 -22.70 7.77 40.07
CA LEU A 13 -22.15 6.46 39.75
C LEU A 13 -22.57 6.03 38.35
N THR A 14 -21.61 5.58 37.56
CA THR A 14 -21.88 4.91 36.29
C THR A 14 -21.69 3.42 36.47
N LEU A 15 -22.75 2.65 36.21
CA LEU A 15 -22.76 1.20 36.31
C LEU A 15 -23.05 0.58 34.94
N ILE A 16 -22.40 -0.54 34.66
CA ILE A 16 -22.71 -1.38 33.50
C ILE A 16 -23.27 -2.68 34.04
N ASP A 17 -24.56 -2.89 33.85
CA ASP A 17 -25.20 -4.16 34.19
C ASP A 17 -24.93 -5.18 33.09
N LEU A 18 -24.45 -6.36 33.48
CA LEU A 18 -24.08 -7.44 32.57
C LEU A 18 -25.01 -8.63 32.80
N PRO A 19 -25.35 -9.41 31.76
CA PRO A 19 -26.23 -10.56 31.92
C PRO A 19 -25.69 -11.55 32.96
N GLY A 20 -26.60 -12.11 33.77
CA GLY A 20 -26.26 -13.17 34.72
C GLY A 20 -25.76 -14.42 33.99
N ILE A 21 -24.77 -15.10 34.57
CA ILE A 21 -24.18 -16.31 33.98
C ILE A 21 -25.17 -17.48 34.12
N THR A 22 -25.70 -17.97 32.99
CA THR A 22 -26.58 -19.14 32.92
C THR A 22 -25.81 -20.35 32.38
N ARG A 23 -26.01 -21.53 32.99
CA ARG A 23 -25.37 -22.79 32.58
C ARG A 23 -26.19 -23.60 31.57
N VAL A 24 -27.50 -23.39 31.56
CA VAL A 24 -28.44 -24.15 30.73
C VAL A 24 -29.27 -23.16 29.91
N PRO A 25 -29.35 -23.33 28.58
CA PRO A 25 -30.22 -22.50 27.75
C PRO A 25 -31.68 -22.71 28.14
N VAL A 26 -32.40 -21.61 28.35
CA VAL A 26 -33.87 -21.63 28.49
C VAL A 26 -34.53 -21.47 27.12
N THR A 27 -35.81 -21.82 27.02
CA THR A 27 -36.58 -21.80 25.76
C THR A 27 -36.42 -20.46 25.01
N GLY A 28 -35.90 -20.53 23.77
CA GLY A 28 -35.66 -19.36 22.93
C GLY A 28 -34.23 -18.78 22.96
N GLN A 29 -33.33 -19.34 23.78
CA GLN A 29 -31.90 -18.99 23.76
C GLN A 29 -31.09 -20.00 22.93
N PRO A 30 -29.99 -19.57 22.29
CA PRO A 30 -29.11 -20.47 21.56
C PRO A 30 -28.32 -21.38 22.52
N GLU A 31 -27.87 -22.54 22.03
CA GLU A 31 -27.13 -23.53 22.84
C GLU A 31 -25.80 -22.99 23.40
N ASP A 32 -25.20 -22.00 22.74
CA ASP A 32 -23.93 -21.37 23.13
C ASP A 32 -24.11 -20.10 23.98
N ILE A 33 -25.30 -19.85 24.53
CA ILE A 33 -25.61 -18.64 25.30
C ILE A 33 -24.63 -18.40 26.46
N GLU A 34 -24.19 -19.45 27.15
CA GLU A 34 -23.18 -19.36 28.22
C GLU A 34 -21.88 -18.74 27.68
N LYS A 35 -21.41 -19.21 26.52
CA LYS A 35 -20.17 -18.73 25.89
C LYS A 35 -20.32 -17.28 25.45
N GLN A 36 -21.46 -16.92 24.87
CA GLN A 36 -21.72 -15.55 24.44
C GLN A 36 -21.76 -14.57 25.64
N ILE A 37 -22.44 -14.95 26.73
CA ILE A 37 -22.49 -14.18 27.97
C ILE A 37 -21.08 -14.03 28.56
N LYS A 38 -20.31 -15.13 28.67
CA LYS A 38 -18.93 -15.06 29.17
C LYS A 38 -18.05 -14.18 28.29
N HIS A 39 -18.14 -14.29 26.96
CA HIS A 39 -17.39 -13.44 26.04
C HIS A 39 -17.75 -11.95 26.19
N LEU A 40 -19.04 -11.63 26.34
CA LEU A 40 -19.51 -10.28 26.59
C LEU A 40 -18.96 -9.74 27.92
N ILE A 41 -19.02 -10.53 29.01
CA ILE A 41 -18.47 -10.13 30.30
C ILE A 41 -16.96 -9.86 30.19
N MET A 42 -16.19 -10.78 29.59
CA MET A 42 -14.73 -10.66 29.41
C MET A 42 -14.35 -9.35 28.69
N LYS A 43 -15.11 -8.96 27.65
CA LYS A 43 -14.89 -7.69 26.92
C LYS A 43 -14.90 -6.44 27.81
N TYR A 44 -15.59 -6.48 28.95
CA TYR A 44 -15.59 -5.39 29.93
C TYR A 44 -14.56 -5.63 31.03
N ILE A 45 -14.52 -6.81 31.64
CA ILE A 45 -13.68 -7.06 32.82
C ILE A 45 -12.18 -7.19 32.51
N GLU A 46 -11.78 -7.45 31.26
CA GLU A 46 -10.36 -7.48 30.84
C GLU A 46 -9.69 -6.10 30.88
N LYS A 47 -10.48 -5.03 30.75
CA LYS A 47 -9.97 -3.65 30.74
C LYS A 47 -9.49 -3.28 32.13
N GLN A 48 -8.25 -2.80 32.23
CA GLN A 48 -7.63 -2.46 33.52
C GLN A 48 -8.30 -1.25 34.19
N GLU A 49 -8.96 -0.41 33.40
CA GLU A 49 -9.70 0.79 33.81
C GLU A 49 -11.12 0.46 34.33
N THR A 50 -11.50 -0.83 34.41
CA THR A 50 -12.82 -1.28 34.88
C THR A 50 -12.73 -1.85 36.29
N ILE A 51 -13.57 -1.34 37.20
CA ILE A 51 -13.76 -1.90 38.54
C ILE A 51 -14.74 -3.07 38.45
N ASN A 52 -14.32 -4.25 38.88
CA ASN A 52 -15.17 -5.44 38.90
C ASN A 52 -15.99 -5.45 40.19
N MET A 53 -17.32 -5.43 40.08
CA MET A 53 -18.23 -5.60 41.21
C MET A 53 -18.83 -7.00 41.16
N VAL A 54 -18.35 -7.90 42.02
CA VAL A 54 -18.79 -9.31 42.03
C VAL A 54 -19.88 -9.47 43.09
N VAL A 55 -21.11 -9.73 42.65
CA VAL A 55 -22.25 -9.95 43.55
C VAL A 55 -22.40 -11.44 43.83
N VAL A 56 -22.33 -11.82 45.10
CA VAL A 56 -22.44 -13.20 45.57
C VAL A 56 -23.49 -13.27 46.68
N PRO A 57 -24.50 -14.15 46.57
CA PRO A 57 -25.45 -14.34 47.65
C PRO A 57 -24.80 -15.17 48.78
N CYS A 58 -25.10 -14.84 50.04
CA CYS A 58 -24.46 -15.46 51.21
C CYS A 58 -24.88 -16.93 51.44
N ASN A 59 -25.92 -17.40 50.78
CA ASN A 59 -26.45 -18.76 50.93
C ASN A 59 -25.80 -19.78 49.97
N ILE A 60 -24.80 -19.36 49.18
CA ILE A 60 -24.03 -20.26 48.31
C ILE A 60 -22.55 -20.16 48.66
N ASP A 61 -21.78 -21.21 48.32
CA ASP A 61 -20.34 -21.18 48.48
C ASP A 61 -19.68 -20.20 47.50
N ILE A 62 -19.04 -19.17 48.05
CA ILE A 62 -18.34 -18.13 47.29
C ILE A 62 -17.23 -18.72 46.40
N ALA A 63 -16.56 -19.78 46.84
CA ALA A 63 -15.45 -20.38 46.10
C ALA A 63 -15.90 -21.02 44.77
N THR A 64 -17.18 -21.36 44.65
CA THR A 64 -17.77 -21.95 43.44
C THR A 64 -18.41 -20.93 42.49
N THR A 65 -18.38 -19.65 42.85
CA THR A 65 -19.06 -18.61 42.08
C THR A 65 -18.26 -18.25 40.83
N GLU A 66 -18.83 -18.56 39.65
CA GLU A 66 -18.19 -18.31 38.35
C GLU A 66 -17.78 -16.85 38.15
N ALA A 67 -18.58 -15.90 38.64
CA ALA A 67 -18.27 -14.48 38.54
C ALA A 67 -16.97 -14.10 39.26
N LEU A 68 -16.69 -14.72 40.42
CA LEU A 68 -15.45 -14.49 41.16
C LEU A 68 -14.25 -15.15 40.46
N ILE A 69 -14.43 -16.36 39.91
CA ILE A 69 -13.41 -17.05 39.11
C ILE A 69 -13.03 -16.22 37.87
N MET A 70 -14.01 -15.67 37.17
CA MET A 70 -13.77 -14.79 36.02
C MET A 70 -13.04 -13.51 36.44
N ALA A 71 -13.43 -12.88 37.55
CA ALA A 71 -12.73 -11.71 38.07
C ALA A 71 -11.28 -12.03 38.46
N GLN A 72 -11.01 -13.15 39.12
CA GLN A 72 -9.65 -13.58 39.48
C GLN A 72 -8.77 -13.89 38.27
N LYS A 73 -9.34 -14.37 37.15
CA LYS A 73 -8.58 -14.58 35.91
C LYS A 73 -8.01 -13.28 35.34
N VAL A 74 -8.73 -12.16 35.46
CA VAL A 74 -8.34 -10.85 34.89
C VAL A 74 -7.80 -9.86 35.93
N ASP A 75 -7.97 -10.16 37.22
CA ASP A 75 -7.45 -9.41 38.37
C ASP A 75 -7.02 -10.37 39.50
N PRO A 76 -5.93 -11.15 39.32
CA PRO A 76 -5.48 -12.14 40.30
C PRO A 76 -5.12 -11.56 41.66
N GLU A 77 -4.68 -10.30 41.69
CA GLU A 77 -4.32 -9.60 42.92
C GLU A 77 -5.51 -8.90 43.60
N GLY A 78 -6.72 -8.95 43.01
CA GLY A 78 -7.91 -8.30 43.54
C GLY A 78 -7.78 -6.77 43.68
N LYS A 79 -6.98 -6.12 42.83
CA LYS A 79 -6.68 -4.67 42.90
C LYS A 79 -7.90 -3.81 42.56
N ARG A 80 -8.71 -4.27 41.62
CA ARG A 80 -9.87 -3.55 41.06
C ARG A 80 -11.18 -4.32 41.25
N THR A 81 -11.17 -5.38 42.04
CA THR A 81 -12.34 -6.22 42.32
C THR A 81 -12.88 -5.95 43.73
N VAL A 82 -14.18 -5.66 43.84
CA VAL A 82 -14.92 -5.54 45.09
C VAL A 82 -15.97 -6.64 45.18
N GLY A 83 -16.05 -7.31 46.34
CA GLY A 83 -17.00 -8.38 46.59
C GLY A 83 -18.24 -7.87 47.31
N ILE A 84 -19.42 -8.15 46.78
CA ILE A 84 -20.70 -7.76 47.38
C ILE A 84 -21.42 -9.02 47.86
N LEU A 85 -21.65 -9.11 49.16
CA LEU A 85 -22.36 -10.21 49.79
C LEU A 85 -23.83 -9.82 49.96
N THR A 86 -24.74 -10.52 49.29
CA THR A 86 -26.19 -10.22 49.32
C THR A 86 -27.00 -11.35 49.96
N LYS A 87 -28.28 -11.11 50.25
CA LYS A 87 -29.18 -12.08 50.91
C LYS A 87 -28.61 -12.65 52.23
N PRO A 88 -28.08 -11.81 53.15
CA PRO A 88 -27.54 -12.29 54.43
C PRO A 88 -28.61 -12.86 55.36
N ASP A 89 -29.88 -12.64 55.05
CA ASP A 89 -31.05 -13.18 55.74
C ASP A 89 -31.33 -14.66 55.42
N LEU A 90 -30.72 -15.21 54.36
CA LEU A 90 -30.89 -16.60 53.94
C LEU A 90 -29.72 -17.51 54.37
N ILE A 91 -28.89 -17.06 55.31
CA ILE A 91 -27.75 -17.84 55.80
C ILE A 91 -28.25 -18.92 56.76
N ASP A 92 -27.79 -20.15 56.57
CA ASP A 92 -28.10 -21.28 57.44
C ASP A 92 -27.41 -21.14 58.80
N ARG A 93 -28.15 -21.44 59.88
CA ARG A 93 -27.62 -21.38 61.25
C ARG A 93 -26.43 -22.33 61.41
N GLY A 94 -25.31 -21.78 61.88
CA GLY A 94 -24.03 -22.48 62.04
C GLY A 94 -22.99 -22.14 60.97
N THR A 95 -23.36 -21.43 59.89
CA THR A 95 -22.44 -21.01 58.83
C THR A 95 -22.08 -19.53 58.86
N GLU A 96 -22.67 -18.76 59.79
CA GLU A 96 -22.49 -17.31 59.89
C GLU A 96 -21.04 -16.90 60.15
N THR A 97 -20.29 -17.71 60.90
CA THR A 97 -18.86 -17.50 61.17
C THR A 97 -18.02 -17.58 59.91
N THR A 98 -18.29 -18.56 59.05
CA THR A 98 -17.61 -18.72 57.76
C THR A 98 -17.88 -17.54 56.83
N ILE A 99 -19.15 -17.10 56.75
CA ILE A 99 -19.53 -15.91 55.96
C ILE A 99 -18.90 -14.63 56.54
N LEU A 100 -18.81 -14.54 57.87
CA LEU A 100 -18.13 -13.43 58.53
C LEU A 100 -16.63 -13.38 58.18
N ASP A 101 -15.95 -14.52 58.15
CA ASP A 101 -14.54 -14.58 57.76
C ASP A 101 -14.31 -14.15 56.30
N ILE A 102 -15.25 -14.48 55.41
CA ILE A 102 -15.26 -13.97 54.03
C ILE A 102 -15.45 -12.45 54.02
N ALA A 103 -16.46 -11.93 54.74
CA ALA A 103 -16.72 -10.49 54.82
C ALA A 103 -15.54 -9.70 55.44
N GLN A 104 -14.79 -10.33 56.34
CA GLN A 104 -13.57 -9.79 56.94
C GLN A 104 -12.32 -9.98 56.07
N ASN A 105 -12.47 -10.50 54.85
CA ASN A 105 -11.41 -10.65 53.87
C ASN A 105 -10.32 -11.68 54.25
N LYS A 106 -10.66 -12.66 55.10
CA LYS A 106 -9.70 -13.68 55.58
C LYS A 106 -9.59 -14.89 54.65
N THR A 107 -10.67 -15.24 53.96
CA THR A 107 -10.76 -16.47 53.15
C THR A 107 -10.25 -16.24 51.73
N ILE A 108 -10.85 -15.29 51.01
CA ILE A 108 -10.45 -14.91 49.65
C ILE A 108 -10.08 -13.42 49.70
N PRO A 109 -8.81 -13.04 49.68
CA PRO A 109 -8.42 -11.64 49.87
C PRO A 109 -8.64 -10.80 48.61
N LEU A 110 -9.46 -9.74 48.73
CA LEU A 110 -9.62 -8.68 47.73
C LEU A 110 -9.07 -7.36 48.30
N ARG A 111 -8.33 -6.56 47.52
CA ARG A 111 -7.77 -5.29 48.03
C ARG A 111 -8.83 -4.24 48.33
N LYS A 112 -9.97 -4.29 47.62
CA LYS A 112 -11.14 -3.44 47.91
C LYS A 112 -12.07 -4.06 48.97
N GLY A 113 -11.79 -5.29 49.39
CA GLY A 113 -12.54 -6.02 50.42
C GLY A 113 -13.96 -6.42 50.00
N TYR A 114 -14.75 -6.77 51.01
CA TYR A 114 -16.14 -7.19 50.89
C TYR A 114 -17.08 -6.23 51.60
N ILE A 115 -18.29 -6.08 51.04
CA ILE A 115 -19.37 -5.30 51.64
C ILE A 115 -20.64 -6.15 51.63
N MET A 116 -21.28 -6.28 52.78
CA MET A 116 -22.52 -7.04 52.95
C MET A 116 -23.74 -6.13 52.89
N VAL A 117 -24.72 -6.48 52.08
CA VAL A 117 -25.94 -5.68 51.87
C VAL A 117 -27.19 -6.53 52.00
N LYS A 118 -28.24 -5.96 52.57
CA LYS A 118 -29.57 -6.57 52.62
C LYS A 118 -30.49 -5.79 51.70
N CYS A 119 -30.83 -6.42 50.57
CA CYS A 119 -31.75 -5.85 49.60
C CYS A 119 -33.21 -6.09 49.99
N ARG A 120 -34.14 -5.40 49.31
CA ARG A 120 -35.58 -5.66 49.45
C ARG A 120 -35.91 -7.05 48.91
N GLY A 121 -36.67 -7.82 49.70
CA GLY A 121 -37.23 -9.10 49.23
C GLY A 121 -38.42 -8.89 48.29
N GLN A 122 -38.81 -9.93 47.54
CA GLN A 122 -39.91 -9.83 46.56
C GLN A 122 -41.24 -9.36 47.19
N HIS A 123 -41.54 -9.80 48.42
CA HIS A 123 -42.72 -9.36 49.17
C HIS A 123 -42.71 -7.84 49.43
N GLN A 124 -41.57 -7.30 49.87
CA GLN A 124 -41.40 -5.88 50.18
C GLN A 124 -41.47 -5.01 48.92
N ILE A 125 -41.04 -5.56 47.77
CA ILE A 125 -41.21 -4.92 46.46
C ILE A 125 -42.70 -4.84 46.11
N ASN A 126 -43.44 -5.93 46.30
CA ASN A 126 -44.89 -5.98 46.04
C ASN A 126 -45.67 -5.02 46.97
N GLU A 127 -45.23 -4.87 48.23
CA GLU A 127 -45.78 -3.93 49.21
C GLU A 127 -45.33 -2.47 49.02
N LYS A 128 -44.46 -2.19 48.04
CA LYS A 128 -43.96 -0.84 47.72
C LYS A 128 -43.34 -0.09 48.91
N ILE A 129 -42.59 -0.79 49.74
CA ILE A 129 -41.86 -0.19 50.87
C ILE A 129 -40.87 0.86 50.35
N SER A 130 -40.80 2.00 51.04
CA SER A 130 -39.92 3.13 50.67
C SER A 130 -38.44 2.76 50.83
N LEU A 131 -37.56 3.52 50.17
CA LEU A 131 -36.11 3.29 50.25
C LEU A 131 -35.57 3.60 51.65
N GLU A 132 -36.11 4.61 52.32
CA GLU A 132 -35.74 5.00 53.69
C GLU A 132 -36.11 3.90 54.68
N GLU A 133 -37.33 3.36 54.57
CA GLU A 133 -37.78 2.27 55.43
C GLU A 133 -36.96 0.99 55.20
N ALA A 134 -36.62 0.70 53.94
CA ALA A 134 -35.74 -0.43 53.61
C ALA A 134 -34.33 -0.25 54.19
N ALA A 135 -33.75 0.96 54.11
CA ALA A 135 -32.44 1.27 54.69
C ALA A 135 -32.45 1.14 56.23
N GLN A 136 -33.53 1.55 56.89
CA GLN A 136 -33.68 1.36 58.33
C GLN A 136 -33.79 -0.12 58.69
N LYS A 137 -34.60 -0.90 57.96
CA LYS A 137 -34.71 -2.36 58.17
C LYS A 137 -33.40 -3.10 57.92
N GLU A 138 -32.59 -2.65 56.95
CA GLU A 138 -31.24 -3.15 56.72
C GLU A 138 -30.34 -2.88 57.93
N ARG A 139 -30.32 -1.64 58.42
CA ARG A 139 -29.50 -1.25 59.57
C ARG A 139 -29.88 -2.02 60.83
N ASP A 140 -31.18 -2.12 61.10
CA ASP A 140 -31.73 -2.87 62.24
C ASP A 140 -31.34 -4.35 62.17
N PHE A 141 -31.35 -4.94 60.98
CA PHE A 141 -30.94 -6.33 60.79
C PHE A 141 -29.49 -6.54 61.23
N PHE A 142 -28.56 -5.74 60.72
CA PHE A 142 -27.15 -5.87 61.08
C PHE A 142 -26.89 -5.53 62.55
N GLN A 143 -27.62 -4.57 63.12
CA GLN A 143 -27.44 -4.15 64.51
C GLN A 143 -27.91 -5.23 65.51
N LYS A 144 -28.99 -5.94 65.17
CA LYS A 144 -29.55 -7.03 65.99
C LYS A 144 -28.82 -8.37 65.79
N HIS A 145 -28.06 -8.53 64.70
CA HIS A 145 -27.40 -9.80 64.38
C HIS A 145 -26.09 -9.99 65.16
N ASN A 146 -26.02 -11.03 65.99
CA ASN A 146 -24.88 -11.28 66.89
C ASN A 146 -23.52 -11.35 66.16
N PHE A 147 -23.47 -11.97 64.98
CA PHE A 147 -22.22 -12.13 64.21
C PHE A 147 -21.88 -10.95 63.31
N PHE A 148 -22.87 -10.23 62.78
CA PHE A 148 -22.65 -9.23 61.73
C PHE A 148 -22.63 -7.80 62.25
N ARG A 149 -22.95 -7.60 63.54
CA ARG A 149 -22.90 -6.28 64.19
C ARG A 149 -21.52 -5.62 64.09
N CYS A 150 -20.43 -6.40 64.11
CA CYS A 150 -19.08 -5.85 63.92
C CYS A 150 -18.88 -5.22 62.54
N LEU A 151 -19.50 -5.77 61.48
CA LEU A 151 -19.40 -5.26 60.11
C LEU A 151 -20.02 -3.87 59.96
N LEU A 152 -21.02 -3.52 60.77
CA LEU A 152 -21.55 -2.14 60.82
C LEU A 152 -20.50 -1.16 61.33
N ASN A 153 -19.76 -1.52 62.38
CA ASN A 153 -18.73 -0.65 62.98
C ASN A 153 -17.52 -0.50 62.06
N GLU A 154 -17.19 -1.53 61.29
CA GLU A 154 -16.12 -1.52 60.29
C GLU A 154 -16.53 -0.86 58.96
N GLU A 155 -17.76 -0.34 58.86
CA GLU A 155 -18.34 0.18 57.62
C GLU A 155 -18.26 -0.85 56.46
N LYS A 156 -18.42 -2.14 56.75
CA LYS A 156 -18.44 -3.23 55.75
C LYS A 156 -19.84 -3.81 55.55
N ALA A 157 -20.85 -3.14 56.08
CA ALA A 157 -22.24 -3.50 55.92
C ALA A 157 -23.08 -2.29 55.50
N THR A 158 -24.23 -2.55 54.88
CA THR A 158 -25.25 -1.59 54.39
C THR A 158 -25.05 -1.04 52.98
N ILE A 159 -26.17 -0.77 52.30
CA ILE A 159 -26.22 -0.15 50.97
C ILE A 159 -25.60 1.26 51.01
N LYS A 160 -25.81 2.01 52.09
CA LYS A 160 -25.22 3.35 52.24
C LYS A 160 -23.70 3.30 52.25
N SER A 161 -23.12 2.38 53.02
CA SER A 161 -21.67 2.20 53.06
C SER A 161 -21.12 1.75 51.70
N LEU A 162 -21.85 0.84 51.02
CA LEU A 162 -21.54 0.42 49.67
C LEU A 162 -21.46 1.61 48.70
N ALA A 163 -22.48 2.46 48.67
CA ALA A 163 -22.53 3.62 47.77
C ALA A 163 -21.35 4.58 47.99
N VAL A 164 -21.03 4.89 49.24
CA VAL A 164 -19.89 5.76 49.60
C VAL A 164 -18.56 5.13 49.15
N LYS A 165 -18.33 3.86 49.47
CA LYS A 165 -17.09 3.16 49.10
C LYS A 165 -16.94 2.99 47.59
N LEU A 166 -18.01 2.67 46.86
CA LEU A 166 -17.98 2.59 45.40
C LEU A 166 -17.66 3.92 44.76
N THR A 167 -18.27 5.01 45.24
CA THR A 167 -18.02 6.37 44.74
C THR A 167 -16.55 6.75 44.96
N GLN A 168 -16.03 6.53 46.18
CA GLN A 168 -14.61 6.79 46.49
C GLN A 168 -13.68 5.95 45.61
N HIS A 169 -13.96 4.66 45.46
CA HIS A 169 -13.19 3.75 44.62
C HIS A 169 -13.22 4.15 43.14
N LEU A 170 -14.36 4.63 42.64
CA LEU A 170 -14.51 5.09 41.27
C LEU A 170 -13.68 6.35 41.04
N VAL A 171 -13.78 7.35 41.92
CA VAL A 171 -13.00 8.59 41.83
C VAL A 171 -11.50 8.31 41.87
N ASP A 172 -11.03 7.50 42.82
CA ASP A 172 -9.62 7.14 42.93
C ASP A 172 -9.11 6.38 41.72
N HIS A 173 -9.95 5.51 41.15
CA HIS A 173 -9.59 4.73 39.96
C HIS A 173 -9.55 5.59 38.70
N ILE A 174 -10.50 6.53 38.55
CA ILE A 174 -10.49 7.53 37.46
C ILE A 174 -9.20 8.34 37.54
N LYS A 175 -8.86 8.91 38.70
CA LYS A 175 -7.63 9.70 38.89
C LYS A 175 -6.36 8.94 38.51
N LYS A 176 -6.28 7.65 38.84
CA LYS A 176 -5.12 6.80 38.49
C LYS A 176 -5.07 6.41 37.02
N SER A 177 -6.22 6.20 36.40
CA SER A 177 -6.32 5.69 35.02
C SER A 177 -6.25 6.81 33.97
N LEU A 178 -6.62 8.03 34.33
CA LEU A 178 -6.72 9.17 33.41
C LEU A 178 -5.38 9.52 32.72
N PRO A 179 -4.21 9.55 33.40
CA PRO A 179 -2.93 9.78 32.73
C PRO A 179 -2.59 8.69 31.70
N GLN A 180 -2.81 7.42 32.05
CA GLN A 180 -2.55 6.28 31.18
C GLN A 180 -3.45 6.29 29.94
N LEU A 181 -4.72 6.64 30.13
CA LEU A 181 -5.68 6.78 29.04
C LEU A 181 -5.28 7.92 28.09
N ASN A 182 -4.72 9.02 28.61
CA ASN A 182 -4.23 10.12 27.78
C ASN A 182 -3.03 9.69 26.91
N GLU A 183 -2.08 8.95 27.47
CA GLU A 183 -0.94 8.40 26.72
C GLU A 183 -1.39 7.42 25.62
N GLN A 184 -2.34 6.53 25.93
CA GLN A 184 -2.89 5.60 24.95
C GLN A 184 -3.56 6.32 23.78
N ILE A 185 -4.32 7.40 24.05
CA ILE A 185 -4.95 8.21 23.00
C ILE A 185 -3.90 8.94 22.16
N LYS A 186 -2.88 9.56 22.79
CA LYS A 186 -1.80 10.24 22.07
C LYS A 186 -1.06 9.28 21.13
N LYS A 187 -0.70 8.09 21.61
CA LYS A 187 -0.01 7.06 20.80
C LYS A 187 -0.85 6.60 19.61
N GLN A 188 -2.16 6.42 19.79
CA GLN A 188 -3.06 6.05 18.67
C GLN A 188 -3.24 7.17 17.64
N ASN A 189 -3.13 8.45 18.06
CA ASN A 189 -3.21 9.59 17.15
C ASN A 189 -1.95 9.72 16.27
N GLU A 190 -0.76 9.48 16.82
CA GLU A 190 0.51 9.60 16.08
C GLU A 190 0.64 8.54 14.98
N LEU A 191 0.27 7.28 15.27
CA LEU A 191 0.31 6.16 14.32
C LEU A 191 -0.62 6.33 13.11
N LYS A 192 -1.59 7.26 13.15
CA LYS A 192 -2.63 7.40 12.12
C LYS A 192 -2.54 8.67 11.28
N LYS A 193 -1.67 9.62 11.64
CA LYS A 193 -1.40 10.80 10.81
C LYS A 193 -0.73 10.44 9.47
N CYS A 194 -0.21 9.23 9.33
CA CYS A 194 0.41 8.72 8.11
C CYS A 194 -0.59 8.27 7.01
N GLU A 195 -1.91 8.33 7.23
CA GLU A 195 -2.94 7.96 6.23
C GLU A 195 -3.89 9.12 5.87
N ALA A 196 -3.41 10.36 5.93
CA ALA A 196 -4.22 11.52 5.54
C ALA A 196 -4.46 11.52 4.02
N GLY A 197 -5.53 10.85 3.60
CA GLY A 197 -6.02 10.86 2.23
C GLY A 197 -6.60 12.23 1.81
N PRO A 198 -7.31 12.29 0.67
CA PRO A 198 -7.86 13.54 0.16
C PRO A 198 -8.77 14.26 1.18
N PRO A 199 -8.63 15.59 1.34
CA PRO A 199 -9.51 16.41 2.17
C PRO A 199 -10.98 16.29 1.75
N GLN A 200 -11.90 16.49 2.71
CA GLN A 200 -13.35 16.45 2.43
C GLN A 200 -13.88 17.74 1.78
N ASP A 201 -13.23 18.88 2.02
CA ASP A 201 -13.60 20.15 1.39
C ASP A 201 -13.25 20.12 -0.11
N PRO A 202 -14.18 20.46 -1.02
CA PRO A 202 -13.93 20.40 -2.46
C PRO A 202 -12.79 21.28 -2.96
N LYS A 203 -12.50 22.42 -2.30
CA LYS A 203 -11.37 23.28 -2.71
C LYS A 203 -10.03 22.66 -2.29
N GLU A 204 -9.95 22.17 -1.05
CA GLU A 204 -8.78 21.43 -0.57
C GLU A 204 -8.58 20.10 -1.30
N ALA A 205 -9.65 19.40 -1.66
CA ALA A 205 -9.61 18.19 -2.46
C ALA A 205 -9.04 18.45 -3.87
N LYS A 206 -9.44 19.55 -4.51
CA LYS A 206 -8.87 19.98 -5.79
C LYS A 206 -7.38 20.29 -5.65
N LYS A 207 -6.97 21.00 -4.59
CA LYS A 207 -5.56 21.27 -4.30
C LYS A 207 -4.75 19.99 -4.11
N PHE A 208 -5.27 19.05 -3.31
CA PHE A 208 -4.65 17.74 -3.08
C PHE A 208 -4.50 16.93 -4.36
N LEU A 209 -5.53 16.92 -5.22
CA LEU A 209 -5.46 16.27 -6.53
C LEU A 209 -4.38 16.90 -7.40
N THR A 210 -4.31 18.23 -7.43
CA THR A 210 -3.26 18.95 -8.18
C THR A 210 -1.86 18.60 -7.66
N GLU A 211 -1.64 18.61 -6.34
CA GLU A 211 -0.34 18.25 -5.74
C GLU A 211 0.04 16.80 -6.05
N THR A 212 -0.92 15.88 -5.98
CA THR A 212 -0.71 14.46 -6.30
C THR A 212 -0.35 14.27 -7.79
N LEU A 213 -1.08 14.94 -8.70
CA LEU A 213 -0.82 14.87 -10.13
C LEU A 213 0.54 15.51 -10.49
N ILE A 214 0.89 16.64 -9.90
CA ILE A 214 2.21 17.25 -10.08
C ILE A 214 3.31 16.30 -9.58
N GLY A 215 3.12 15.65 -8.44
CA GLY A 215 4.05 14.63 -7.92
C GLY A 215 4.25 13.48 -8.90
N PHE A 216 3.15 12.94 -9.45
CA PHE A 216 3.20 11.90 -10.47
C PHE A 216 3.90 12.36 -11.76
N ILE A 217 3.58 13.56 -12.27
CA ILE A 217 4.21 14.13 -13.47
C ILE A 217 5.72 14.29 -13.26
N ASN A 218 6.14 14.78 -12.10
CA ASN A 218 7.56 14.92 -11.76
C ASN A 218 8.27 13.56 -11.71
N GLN A 219 7.63 12.53 -11.16
CA GLN A 219 8.17 11.16 -11.17
C GLN A 219 8.34 10.63 -12.60
N ILE A 220 7.32 10.78 -13.46
CA ILE A 220 7.40 10.36 -14.86
C ILE A 220 8.50 11.12 -15.61
N LYS A 221 8.61 12.44 -15.39
CA LYS A 221 9.66 13.26 -16.00
C LYS A 221 11.05 12.79 -15.58
N SER A 222 11.24 12.59 -14.28
CA SER A 222 12.50 12.12 -13.70
C SER A 222 12.90 10.73 -14.25
N ILE A 223 11.95 9.79 -14.37
CA ILE A 223 12.15 8.50 -15.04
C ILE A 223 12.55 8.69 -16.51
N SER A 224 11.91 9.62 -17.23
CA SER A 224 12.21 9.88 -18.65
C SER A 224 13.56 10.55 -18.91
N GLU A 225 14.08 11.27 -17.91
CA GLU A 225 15.39 11.93 -17.94
C GLU A 225 16.52 11.02 -17.42
N GLY A 226 16.17 9.91 -16.78
CA GLY A 226 17.12 8.89 -16.30
C GLY A 226 17.67 9.16 -14.90
N GLU A 227 16.97 9.98 -14.12
CA GLU A 227 17.29 10.25 -12.73
C GLU A 227 16.91 9.04 -11.85
N LEU A 228 17.79 8.69 -10.91
CA LEU A 228 17.69 7.51 -10.04
C LEU A 228 16.54 7.65 -9.03
N ILE A 229 15.38 7.05 -9.32
CA ILE A 229 14.27 6.93 -8.35
C ILE A 229 14.10 5.49 -7.83
N ILE A 230 14.54 4.45 -8.56
CA ILE A 230 14.32 3.04 -8.19
C ILE A 230 15.61 2.22 -8.39
N GLU A 231 15.77 1.15 -7.61
CA GLU A 231 16.91 0.20 -7.63
C GLU A 231 17.23 -0.41 -9.02
N GLU A 232 16.37 -0.23 -10.03
CA GLU A 232 16.63 -0.59 -11.42
C GLU A 232 16.42 0.60 -12.36
N ASN A 233 17.51 1.21 -12.81
CA ASN A 233 17.46 2.30 -13.77
C ASN A 233 16.97 1.77 -15.15
N LEU A 234 15.84 2.29 -15.62
CA LEU A 234 15.26 2.01 -16.93
C LEU A 234 16.27 2.09 -18.09
N PHE A 235 17.17 3.06 -18.06
CA PHE A 235 18.18 3.23 -19.12
C PHE A 235 19.20 2.09 -19.15
N VAL A 236 19.42 1.40 -18.03
CA VAL A 236 20.26 0.19 -18.01
C VAL A 236 19.59 -0.92 -18.80
N GLN A 237 18.28 -1.11 -18.63
CA GLN A 237 17.51 -2.10 -19.40
C GLN A 237 17.48 -1.75 -20.89
N LEU A 238 17.21 -0.49 -21.24
CA LEU A 238 17.26 -0.03 -22.63
C LEU A 238 18.64 -0.24 -23.27
N ARG A 239 19.72 0.05 -22.52
CA ARG A 239 21.09 -0.14 -23.02
C ARG A 239 21.41 -1.61 -23.30
N MET A 240 20.85 -2.55 -22.55
CA MET A 240 21.01 -3.99 -22.84
C MET A 240 20.37 -4.36 -24.18
N GLU A 241 19.17 -3.87 -24.47
CA GLU A 241 18.50 -4.12 -25.76
C GLU A 241 19.21 -3.42 -26.92
N PHE A 242 19.67 -2.17 -26.74
CA PHE A 242 20.47 -1.48 -27.75
C PHE A 242 21.82 -2.16 -28.03
N LYS A 243 22.42 -2.78 -27.01
CA LYS A 243 23.61 -3.60 -27.21
C LYS A 243 23.31 -4.83 -28.06
N LYS A 244 22.23 -5.56 -27.77
CA LYS A 244 21.81 -6.72 -28.58
C LYS A 244 21.57 -6.33 -30.04
N TRP A 245 20.90 -5.20 -30.28
CA TRP A 245 20.73 -4.63 -31.63
C TRP A 245 22.07 -4.39 -32.32
N ASN A 246 23.02 -3.75 -31.64
CA ASN A 246 24.34 -3.52 -32.18
C ASN A 246 25.11 -4.82 -32.47
N ASP A 247 24.97 -5.84 -31.61
CA ASP A 247 25.57 -7.15 -31.82
C ASP A 247 24.98 -7.83 -33.08
N GLN A 248 23.65 -7.78 -33.26
CA GLN A 248 22.97 -8.29 -34.47
C GLN A 248 23.39 -7.56 -35.76
N LEU A 249 23.58 -6.24 -35.69
CA LEU A 249 24.09 -5.47 -36.84
C LEU A 249 25.50 -5.91 -37.24
N ASN A 250 26.36 -6.21 -36.25
CA ASN A 250 27.73 -6.66 -36.48
C ASN A 250 27.81 -8.11 -36.97
N GLU A 251 26.93 -9.00 -36.50
CA GLU A 251 26.83 -10.38 -36.98
C GLU A 251 26.38 -10.46 -38.44
N LYS A 252 25.47 -9.57 -38.86
CA LYS A 252 24.99 -9.47 -40.25
C LYS A 252 25.96 -8.73 -41.18
N LYS A 253 27.16 -8.36 -40.72
CA LYS A 253 28.19 -7.74 -41.56
C LYS A 253 28.60 -8.74 -42.66
N PRO A 254 28.41 -8.43 -43.95
CA PRO A 254 28.69 -9.37 -45.01
C PRO A 254 30.19 -9.70 -45.06
N SER A 255 30.52 -11.00 -45.04
CA SER A 255 31.86 -11.47 -45.35
C SER A 255 32.02 -11.50 -46.87
N PHE A 256 32.34 -10.36 -47.47
CA PHE A 256 32.51 -10.24 -48.92
C PHE A 256 33.75 -10.97 -49.48
N HIS A 257 34.42 -11.80 -48.67
CA HIS A 257 35.44 -12.72 -49.16
C HIS A 257 34.82 -13.90 -49.93
N ASN A 258 33.55 -14.24 -49.68
CA ASN A 258 32.77 -15.26 -50.42
C ASN A 258 31.32 -14.77 -50.60
N LEU A 259 31.01 -14.10 -51.71
CA LEU A 259 29.63 -13.81 -52.09
C LEU A 259 28.85 -15.14 -52.26
N PRO A 260 27.57 -15.20 -51.87
CA PRO A 260 26.71 -16.35 -52.20
C PRO A 260 26.73 -16.63 -53.70
N GLU A 261 26.69 -17.90 -54.08
CA GLU A 261 26.73 -18.34 -55.48
C GLU A 261 25.61 -17.71 -56.33
N GLU A 262 24.48 -17.38 -55.69
CA GLU A 262 23.34 -16.65 -56.26
C GLU A 262 23.69 -15.22 -56.69
N GLU A 263 24.52 -14.49 -55.94
CA GLU A 263 24.96 -13.13 -56.28
C GLU A 263 26.00 -13.15 -57.42
N ILE A 264 26.84 -14.19 -57.45
CA ILE A 264 27.78 -14.44 -58.54
C ILE A 264 27.02 -14.78 -59.84
N GLN A 265 25.99 -15.62 -59.75
CA GLN A 265 25.15 -15.97 -60.89
C GLN A 265 24.30 -14.76 -61.36
N PHE A 266 23.79 -13.96 -60.42
CA PHE A 266 23.13 -12.69 -60.72
C PHE A 266 24.07 -11.75 -61.47
N TYR A 267 25.32 -11.59 -61.05
CA TYR A 267 26.31 -10.81 -61.80
C TYR A 267 26.51 -11.34 -63.23
N GLN A 268 26.69 -12.65 -63.40
CA GLN A 268 26.90 -13.25 -64.72
C GLN A 268 25.72 -12.97 -65.68
N ASN A 269 24.50 -12.92 -65.17
CA ASN A 269 23.30 -12.62 -65.94
C ASN A 269 23.19 -11.16 -66.42
N TYR A 270 23.88 -10.22 -65.74
CA TYR A 270 23.88 -8.79 -66.09
C TYR A 270 25.17 -8.33 -66.79
N ARG A 271 26.14 -9.23 -66.97
CA ARG A 271 27.37 -9.01 -67.72
C ARG A 271 27.07 -8.69 -69.19
N GLY A 272 27.81 -7.75 -69.78
CA GLY A 272 27.66 -7.35 -71.19
C GLY A 272 26.78 -6.11 -71.42
N ARG A 273 26.20 -5.52 -70.37
CA ARG A 273 25.59 -4.16 -70.41
C ARG A 273 26.57 -3.05 -70.02
N GLU A 274 27.72 -3.40 -69.48
CA GLU A 274 28.77 -2.47 -69.04
C GLU A 274 29.84 -2.27 -70.13
N LEU A 275 30.41 -1.07 -70.22
CA LEU A 275 31.58 -0.79 -71.05
C LEU A 275 32.82 -1.42 -70.40
N LEU A 276 33.77 -1.89 -71.21
CA LEU A 276 35.05 -2.44 -70.71
C LEU A 276 35.74 -1.41 -69.80
N GLY A 277 36.00 -1.79 -68.54
CA GLY A 277 36.60 -0.93 -67.51
C GLY A 277 35.62 -0.16 -66.63
N PHE A 278 34.31 -0.35 -66.78
CA PHE A 278 33.28 0.23 -65.91
C PHE A 278 32.51 -0.87 -65.18
N SER A 279 32.34 -0.72 -63.86
CA SER A 279 31.51 -1.61 -63.05
C SER A 279 30.03 -1.27 -63.16
N ASN A 280 29.15 -2.27 -63.24
CA ASN A 280 27.70 -2.08 -63.20
C ASN A 280 27.20 -1.59 -61.82
N TYR A 281 27.03 -0.28 -61.66
CA TYR A 281 26.47 0.37 -60.47
C TYR A 281 25.11 -0.21 -60.04
N LYS A 282 24.26 -0.62 -61.00
CA LYS A 282 22.93 -1.15 -60.68
C LYS A 282 22.99 -2.50 -59.96
N MET A 283 24.03 -3.30 -60.23
CA MET A 283 24.25 -4.57 -59.53
C MET A 283 24.63 -4.30 -58.06
N PHE A 284 25.61 -3.43 -57.84
CA PHE A 284 26.02 -2.96 -56.53
C PHE A 284 24.83 -2.41 -55.73
N GLU A 285 23.98 -1.66 -56.41
CA GLU A 285 22.78 -1.08 -55.82
C GLU A 285 21.83 -2.13 -55.27
N VAL A 286 21.51 -3.15 -56.07
CA VAL A 286 20.58 -4.22 -55.68
C VAL A 286 21.12 -5.07 -54.53
N VAL A 287 22.42 -5.42 -54.56
CA VAL A 287 23.04 -6.23 -53.49
C VAL A 287 22.99 -5.49 -52.16
N LEU A 288 23.37 -4.22 -52.12
CA LEU A 288 23.32 -3.43 -50.89
C LEU A 288 21.89 -3.21 -50.39
N GLN A 289 20.96 -2.92 -51.31
CA GLN A 289 19.54 -2.77 -50.98
C GLN A 289 18.96 -4.03 -50.32
N ASN A 290 19.30 -5.21 -50.83
CA ASN A 290 18.88 -6.48 -50.24
C ASN A 290 19.46 -6.67 -48.83
N HIS A 291 20.75 -6.38 -48.64
CA HIS A 291 21.40 -6.47 -47.32
C HIS A 291 20.78 -5.52 -46.30
N VAL A 292 20.50 -4.26 -46.69
CA VAL A 292 19.83 -3.28 -45.83
C VAL A 292 18.40 -3.73 -45.48
N ALA A 293 17.67 -4.33 -46.43
CA ALA A 293 16.32 -4.84 -46.18
C ALA A 293 16.29 -5.93 -45.11
N THR A 294 17.34 -6.76 -44.97
CA THR A 294 17.42 -7.80 -43.92
C THR A 294 17.50 -7.22 -42.50
N LEU A 295 17.82 -5.94 -42.35
CA LEU A 295 17.92 -5.26 -41.05
C LEU A 295 16.58 -4.71 -40.55
N LYS A 296 15.52 -4.75 -41.38
CA LYS A 296 14.21 -4.21 -41.03
C LYS A 296 13.50 -5.02 -39.94
N GLU A 297 13.44 -6.34 -40.07
CA GLU A 297 12.76 -7.20 -39.08
C GLU A 297 13.39 -7.07 -37.67
N PRO A 298 14.72 -7.18 -37.48
CA PRO A 298 15.30 -7.03 -36.14
C PRO A 298 15.13 -5.62 -35.56
N ALA A 299 14.98 -4.58 -36.40
CA ALA A 299 14.67 -3.24 -35.94
C ALA A 299 13.24 -3.14 -35.35
N ILE A 300 12.28 -3.86 -35.91
CA ILE A 300 10.91 -3.96 -35.38
C ILE A 300 10.91 -4.82 -34.10
N ASP A 301 11.67 -5.91 -34.07
CA ASP A 301 11.83 -6.73 -32.86
C ASP A 301 12.40 -5.92 -31.68
N LEU A 302 13.38 -5.06 -31.94
CA LEU A 302 13.94 -4.14 -30.94
C LEU A 302 12.87 -3.21 -30.35
N LEU A 303 12.02 -2.62 -31.21
CA LEU A 303 10.93 -1.76 -30.76
C LEU A 303 9.92 -2.54 -29.89
N SER A 304 9.60 -3.77 -30.28
CA SER A 304 8.72 -4.66 -29.51
C SER A 304 9.30 -5.01 -28.13
N ALA A 305 10.59 -5.34 -28.07
CA ALA A 305 11.30 -5.61 -26.81
C ALA A 305 11.28 -4.39 -25.87
N ILE A 306 11.54 -3.20 -26.42
CA ILE A 306 11.51 -1.95 -25.66
C ILE A 306 10.10 -1.63 -25.13
N ARG A 307 9.06 -1.88 -25.92
CA ARG A 307 7.67 -1.78 -25.45
C ARG A 307 7.40 -2.70 -24.26
N GLY A 308 7.91 -3.93 -24.29
CA GLY A 308 7.78 -4.89 -23.19
C GLY A 308 8.31 -4.35 -21.86
N ILE A 309 9.47 -3.68 -21.90
CA ILE A 309 10.10 -3.04 -20.73
C ILE A 309 9.21 -1.93 -20.14
N PHE A 310 8.54 -1.15 -20.99
CA PHE A 310 7.66 -0.07 -20.55
C PHE A 310 6.31 -0.57 -20.00
N MET A 311 5.79 -1.68 -20.51
CA MET A 311 4.53 -2.28 -20.07
C MET A 311 4.63 -2.92 -18.67
N PHE A 312 5.77 -3.55 -18.35
CA PHE A 312 5.96 -4.20 -17.05
C PHE A 312 5.95 -3.21 -15.87
N ASN A 313 6.32 -1.95 -16.12
CA ASN A 313 6.49 -0.93 -15.09
C ASN A 313 5.24 -0.04 -14.86
N ILE A 314 4.22 -0.09 -15.73
CA ILE A 314 3.12 0.87 -15.69
C ILE A 314 1.76 0.22 -16.03
N PHE A 315 0.95 -0.06 -15.01
CA PHE A 315 -0.42 -0.59 -15.15
C PHE A 315 -1.48 0.54 -15.04
N LEU A 316 -1.78 1.23 -16.14
CA LEU A 316 -2.97 2.08 -16.27
C LEU A 316 -3.49 2.06 -17.72
N ASP A 317 -4.78 1.76 -17.93
CA ASP A 317 -5.40 1.64 -19.27
C ASP A 317 -5.21 2.87 -20.17
N LYS A 318 -5.17 4.08 -19.59
CA LYS A 318 -4.89 5.30 -20.37
C LYS A 318 -3.46 5.35 -20.90
N ILE A 319 -2.51 4.79 -20.17
CA ILE A 319 -1.10 4.76 -20.55
C ILE A 319 -0.89 3.79 -21.72
N TYR A 320 -1.63 2.67 -21.71
CA TYR A 320 -1.64 1.71 -22.82
C TYR A 320 -2.02 2.38 -24.16
N ASN A 321 -3.06 3.21 -24.16
CA ASN A 321 -3.54 3.88 -25.37
C ASN A 321 -2.48 4.83 -25.95
N ILE A 322 -1.84 5.66 -25.11
CA ILE A 322 -0.78 6.58 -25.55
C ILE A 322 0.42 5.80 -26.11
N GLN A 323 0.83 4.74 -25.42
CA GLN A 323 1.94 3.90 -25.86
C GLN A 323 1.66 3.23 -27.21
N SER A 324 0.46 2.72 -27.43
CA SER A 324 0.08 2.11 -28.71
C SER A 324 0.19 3.08 -29.88
N VAL A 325 -0.25 4.33 -29.69
CA VAL A 325 -0.16 5.38 -30.72
C VAL A 325 1.30 5.78 -30.97
N GLN A 326 2.13 5.82 -29.93
CA GLN A 326 3.55 6.13 -30.07
C GLN A 326 4.34 5.01 -30.75
N GLN A 327 3.96 3.75 -30.53
CA GLN A 327 4.52 2.61 -31.22
C GLN A 327 4.28 2.71 -32.73
N GLU A 328 3.04 2.94 -33.16
CA GLU A 328 2.70 3.04 -34.59
C GLU A 328 3.49 4.18 -35.27
N LYS A 329 3.67 5.31 -34.56
CA LYS A 329 4.53 6.40 -35.04
C LYS A 329 5.99 5.95 -35.15
N ALA A 330 6.53 5.26 -34.15
CA ALA A 330 7.90 4.76 -34.19
C ALA A 330 8.09 3.77 -35.35
N GLU A 331 7.21 2.79 -35.53
CA GLU A 331 7.25 1.82 -36.63
C GLU A 331 7.24 2.50 -38.01
N LYS A 332 6.40 3.53 -38.17
CA LYS A 332 6.36 4.34 -39.38
C LYS A 332 7.70 5.04 -39.62
N ARG A 333 8.29 5.68 -38.61
CA ARG A 333 9.59 6.36 -38.75
C ARG A 333 10.74 5.39 -39.01
N ILE A 334 10.70 4.20 -38.44
CA ILE A 334 11.66 3.13 -38.73
C ILE A 334 11.55 2.73 -40.21
N SER A 335 10.33 2.54 -40.71
CA SER A 335 10.10 2.21 -42.13
C SER A 335 10.60 3.31 -43.07
N GLU A 336 10.30 4.58 -42.78
CA GLU A 336 10.82 5.74 -43.53
C GLU A 336 12.36 5.80 -43.50
N GLN A 337 12.99 5.46 -42.37
CA GLN A 337 14.46 5.37 -42.27
C GLN A 337 15.03 4.30 -43.20
N PHE A 338 14.42 3.13 -43.27
CA PHE A 338 14.85 2.08 -44.20
C PHE A 338 14.63 2.47 -45.67
N GLU A 339 13.57 3.20 -45.99
CA GLU A 339 13.36 3.76 -47.33
C GLU A 339 14.46 4.78 -47.69
N MET A 340 14.91 5.59 -46.73
CA MET A 340 16.04 6.51 -46.94
C MET A 340 17.36 5.77 -47.13
N GLU A 341 17.65 4.74 -46.34
CA GLU A 341 18.88 3.94 -46.47
C GLU A 341 18.89 3.08 -47.75
N HIS A 342 17.72 2.84 -48.35
CA HIS A 342 17.61 2.23 -49.68
C HIS A 342 18.14 3.16 -50.80
N MET A 343 18.18 4.47 -50.55
CA MET A 343 18.85 5.44 -51.41
C MET A 343 20.35 5.45 -51.09
N LEU A 344 21.17 4.91 -51.99
CA LEU A 344 22.62 4.84 -51.78
C LEU A 344 23.25 6.23 -51.88
N PHE A 345 23.59 6.83 -50.74
CA PHE A 345 24.24 8.12 -50.67
C PHE A 345 25.27 8.21 -49.52
N ILE A 346 26.48 8.67 -49.82
CA ILE A 346 27.54 8.94 -48.85
C ILE A 346 28.30 10.19 -49.29
N GLN A 347 28.70 11.01 -48.33
CA GLN A 347 29.56 12.17 -48.56
C GLN A 347 31.03 11.72 -48.73
N ASP A 348 31.73 12.28 -49.72
CA ASP A 348 33.11 11.92 -50.07
C ASP A 348 34.07 11.92 -48.86
N PRO A 349 34.05 12.89 -47.92
CA PRO A 349 34.93 12.86 -46.75
C PRO A 349 34.69 11.67 -45.82
N ILE A 350 33.42 11.26 -45.66
CA ILE A 350 33.04 10.12 -44.81
C ILE A 350 33.48 8.82 -45.47
N TYR A 351 33.22 8.71 -46.77
CA TYR A 351 33.65 7.57 -47.56
C TYR A 351 35.17 7.40 -47.53
N LEU A 352 35.92 8.47 -47.78
CA LEU A 352 37.39 8.48 -47.75
C LEU A 352 37.93 8.13 -46.37
N LYS A 353 37.33 8.63 -45.28
CA LYS A 353 37.72 8.25 -43.92
C LYS A 353 37.54 6.74 -43.68
N SER A 354 36.39 6.18 -44.03
CA SER A 354 36.15 4.75 -43.88
C SER A 354 37.03 3.90 -44.80
N LEU A 355 37.36 4.40 -45.99
CA LEU A 355 38.30 3.78 -46.92
C LEU A 355 39.73 3.74 -46.35
N THR A 356 40.22 4.85 -45.79
CA THR A 356 41.55 4.90 -45.15
C THR A 356 41.64 3.99 -43.92
N GLU A 357 40.57 3.88 -43.13
CA GLU A 357 40.50 2.98 -41.96
C GLU A 357 40.58 1.49 -42.35
N ILE A 358 39.97 1.09 -43.47
CA ILE A 358 39.94 -0.31 -43.92
C ILE A 358 41.21 -0.69 -44.68
N THR A 359 41.71 0.19 -45.55
CA THR A 359 42.89 -0.08 -46.41
C THR A 359 44.21 0.22 -45.72
N LYS A 360 44.21 1.04 -44.65
CA LYS A 360 45.40 1.62 -43.99
C LYS A 360 46.27 2.50 -44.90
N GLU A 361 45.74 2.92 -46.05
CA GLU A 361 46.38 3.84 -46.99
C GLU A 361 45.77 5.25 -46.85
N THR A 362 46.54 6.31 -47.12
CA THR A 362 46.08 7.70 -47.01
C THR A 362 45.54 8.19 -48.36
N TYR A 363 44.27 8.60 -48.40
CA TYR A 363 43.63 9.16 -49.60
C TYR A 363 43.23 10.63 -49.39
N SER A 364 43.40 11.47 -50.41
CA SER A 364 42.94 12.86 -50.43
C SER A 364 41.86 13.09 -51.50
N GLU A 365 41.01 14.10 -51.34
CA GLU A 365 39.99 14.48 -52.34
C GLU A 365 40.61 14.79 -53.72
N GLU A 366 41.86 15.26 -53.76
CA GLU A 366 42.61 15.52 -55.00
C GLU A 366 42.91 14.24 -55.81
N GLN A 367 42.78 13.06 -55.19
CA GLN A 367 43.00 11.75 -55.81
C GLN A 367 41.71 11.05 -56.24
N LEU A 368 40.54 11.63 -55.94
CA LEU A 368 39.27 11.15 -56.48
C LEU A 368 39.32 11.25 -58.01
N PRO A 369 38.75 10.30 -58.76
CA PRO A 369 38.71 10.38 -60.20
C PRO A 369 37.87 11.58 -60.65
N LEU A 370 38.50 12.74 -60.79
CA LEU A 370 38.10 13.73 -61.77
C LEU A 370 38.14 12.98 -63.09
N ILE A 371 36.98 12.80 -63.70
CA ILE A 371 36.83 12.31 -65.08
C ILE A 371 37.63 13.28 -65.98
N ASP A 372 38.96 13.09 -66.13
CA ASP A 372 39.70 13.43 -67.36
C ASP A 372 41.20 13.15 -67.42
N LYS A 373 41.89 12.54 -66.45
CA LYS A 373 43.34 12.29 -66.61
C LYS A 373 43.80 10.90 -66.19
N ARG A 374 43.68 9.95 -67.13
CA ARG A 374 44.70 8.96 -67.55
C ARG A 374 44.06 7.76 -68.27
N LEU A 375 43.59 7.97 -69.49
CA LEU A 375 43.17 6.91 -70.41
C LEU A 375 44.35 6.46 -71.32
N THR A 376 45.53 6.21 -70.75
CA THR A 376 46.72 5.91 -71.57
C THR A 376 47.52 4.66 -71.22
N ASN A 377 47.21 3.92 -70.16
CA ASN A 377 47.91 2.66 -69.88
C ASN A 377 46.93 1.55 -69.50
N MET A 378 46.26 1.04 -70.53
CA MET A 378 45.50 -0.20 -70.48
C MET A 378 46.49 -1.37 -70.38
N LYS A 379 46.84 -1.77 -69.15
CA LYS A 379 47.43 -3.08 -68.85
C LYS A 379 46.43 -3.85 -68.01
N LEU A 380 45.81 -4.84 -68.66
CA LEU A 380 45.26 -6.08 -68.07
C LEU A 380 44.59 -5.91 -66.68
N PHE A 381 43.29 -5.59 -66.67
CA PHE A 381 42.46 -5.72 -65.47
C PHE A 381 41.93 -7.15 -65.38
N SER A 382 42.59 -7.97 -64.56
CA SER A 382 42.14 -9.28 -64.07
C SER A 382 42.23 -9.28 -62.55
N GLU A 383 41.23 -9.84 -61.87
CA GLU A 383 41.05 -9.96 -60.40
C GLU A 383 40.90 -8.65 -59.58
N THR A 384 41.47 -7.52 -59.99
CA THR A 384 41.54 -6.28 -59.18
C THR A 384 40.28 -5.38 -59.17
N GLU A 385 39.43 -5.44 -60.20
CA GLU A 385 38.18 -4.66 -60.25
C GLU A 385 37.14 -5.17 -59.24
N TRP A 386 37.09 -6.49 -59.05
CA TRP A 386 36.16 -7.16 -58.13
C TRP A 386 36.47 -6.84 -56.66
N THR A 387 37.75 -6.84 -56.30
CA THR A 387 38.18 -6.48 -54.94
C THR A 387 37.83 -5.04 -54.58
N ALA A 388 37.87 -4.12 -55.56
CA ALA A 388 37.54 -2.71 -55.36
C ALA A 388 36.03 -2.46 -55.21
N VAL A 389 35.20 -3.17 -55.97
CA VAL A 389 33.73 -3.09 -55.83
C VAL A 389 33.28 -3.71 -54.50
N LEU A 390 33.87 -4.83 -54.11
CA LEU A 390 33.60 -5.50 -52.83
C LEU A 390 34.03 -4.65 -51.63
N SER A 391 35.20 -4.01 -51.70
CA SER A 391 35.65 -3.10 -50.64
C SER A 391 34.75 -1.88 -50.52
N SER A 392 34.30 -1.31 -51.64
CA SER A 392 33.37 -0.17 -51.65
C SER A 392 31.99 -0.53 -51.08
N SER A 393 31.52 -1.76 -51.32
CA SER A 393 30.26 -2.29 -50.79
C SER A 393 30.33 -2.48 -49.27
N LEU A 394 31.46 -3.02 -48.79
CA LEU A 394 31.73 -3.19 -47.37
C LEU A 394 31.78 -1.86 -46.63
N ILE A 395 32.41 -0.84 -47.24
CA ILE A 395 32.46 0.52 -46.69
C ILE A 395 31.06 1.10 -46.57
N PHE A 396 30.27 1.02 -47.64
CA PHE A 396 28.90 1.53 -47.65
C PHE A 396 28.08 0.86 -46.54
N PHE A 397 28.09 -0.48 -46.49
CA PHE A 397 27.32 -1.24 -45.50
C PHE A 397 27.76 -0.92 -44.06
N GLN A 398 29.07 -0.77 -43.81
CA GLN A 398 29.58 -0.40 -42.49
C GLN A 398 29.07 0.98 -42.04
N ILE A 399 28.98 1.94 -42.97
CA ILE A 399 28.45 3.27 -42.67
C ILE A 399 26.94 3.19 -42.40
N VAL A 400 26.17 2.40 -43.16
CA VAL A 400 24.74 2.15 -42.88
C VAL A 400 24.57 1.54 -41.49
N VAL A 401 25.35 0.50 -41.16
CA VAL A 401 25.33 -0.14 -39.84
C VAL A 401 25.58 0.89 -38.73
N GLN A 402 26.57 1.76 -38.89
CA GLN A 402 26.86 2.80 -37.90
C GLN A 402 25.69 3.79 -37.75
N ARG A 403 25.12 4.28 -38.87
CA ARG A 403 23.94 5.16 -38.82
C ARG A 403 22.77 4.49 -38.12
N MET A 404 22.49 3.23 -38.43
CA MET A 404 21.40 2.46 -37.85
C MET A 404 21.63 2.11 -36.38
N ALA A 405 22.88 1.90 -35.96
CA ALA A 405 23.25 1.69 -34.56
C ALA A 405 22.96 2.92 -33.69
N ASP A 406 23.12 4.13 -34.23
CA ASP A 406 22.89 5.37 -33.49
C ASP A 406 21.44 5.89 -33.63
N GLN A 407 20.94 5.97 -34.87
CA GLN A 407 19.68 6.65 -35.17
C GLN A 407 18.46 5.87 -34.66
N LEU A 408 18.49 4.53 -34.74
CA LEU A 408 17.35 3.71 -34.33
C LEU A 408 17.12 3.78 -32.80
N PRO A 409 18.13 3.58 -31.93
CA PRO A 409 17.97 3.83 -30.48
C PRO A 409 17.50 5.24 -30.13
N MET A 410 18.05 6.27 -30.80
CA MET A 410 17.64 7.65 -30.57
C MET A 410 16.16 7.87 -30.91
N MET A 411 15.71 7.34 -32.04
CA MET A 411 14.34 7.45 -32.51
C MET A 411 13.37 6.73 -31.56
N ILE A 412 13.67 5.48 -31.20
CA ILE A 412 12.81 4.70 -30.28
C ILE A 412 12.74 5.41 -28.93
N THR A 413 13.86 5.88 -28.39
CA THR A 413 13.89 6.61 -27.10
C THR A 413 13.08 7.92 -27.18
N LEU A 414 13.14 8.64 -28.30
CA LEU A 414 12.37 9.87 -28.47
C LEU A 414 10.85 9.60 -28.44
N PHE A 415 10.37 8.66 -29.26
CA PHE A 415 8.94 8.40 -29.40
C PHE A 415 8.38 7.62 -28.21
N MET A 416 9.02 6.49 -27.86
CA MET A 416 8.48 5.59 -26.84
C MET A 416 8.64 6.11 -25.41
N LEU A 417 9.70 6.87 -25.12
CA LEU A 417 9.96 7.38 -23.76
C LEU A 417 9.63 8.88 -23.64
N LYS A 418 10.34 9.75 -24.35
CA LYS A 418 10.24 11.20 -24.13
C LYS A 418 8.87 11.77 -24.54
N GLN A 419 8.38 11.41 -25.72
CA GLN A 419 7.08 11.89 -26.20
C GLN A 419 5.92 11.25 -25.44
N THR A 420 6.01 9.96 -25.10
CA THR A 420 5.02 9.30 -24.23
C THR A 420 4.91 9.99 -22.87
N ALA A 421 6.04 10.27 -22.21
CA ALA A 421 6.06 10.98 -20.93
C ALA A 421 5.43 12.38 -21.04
N HIS A 422 5.72 13.10 -22.12
CA HIS A 422 5.15 14.43 -22.38
C HIS A 422 3.63 14.37 -22.59
N LEU A 423 3.15 13.47 -23.46
CA LEU A 423 1.72 13.30 -23.73
C LEU A 423 0.96 12.83 -22.48
N LEU A 424 1.53 11.90 -21.72
CA LEU A 424 0.97 11.46 -20.45
C LEU A 424 0.83 12.63 -19.48
N SER A 425 1.82 13.52 -19.44
CA SER A 425 1.77 14.71 -18.58
C SER A 425 0.64 15.66 -18.98
N ILE A 426 0.44 15.88 -20.30
CA ILE A 426 -0.67 16.70 -20.81
C ILE A 426 -2.02 16.05 -20.48
N ASP A 427 -2.18 14.75 -20.75
CA ASP A 427 -3.42 14.03 -20.50
C ASP A 427 -3.77 14.00 -19.01
N MET A 428 -2.77 13.85 -18.12
CA MET A 428 -2.97 13.90 -16.68
C MET A 428 -3.38 15.28 -16.18
N LEU A 429 -2.88 16.36 -16.78
CA LEU A 429 -3.33 17.71 -16.48
C LEU A 429 -4.75 17.96 -17.00
N SER A 430 -5.12 17.39 -18.16
CA SER A 430 -6.48 17.53 -18.72
C SER A 430 -7.57 16.93 -17.81
N LEU A 431 -7.21 15.99 -16.92
CA LEU A 431 -8.13 15.46 -15.91
C LEU A 431 -8.61 16.53 -14.92
N LEU A 432 -7.88 17.63 -14.76
CA LEU A 432 -8.27 18.75 -13.88
C LEU A 432 -9.36 19.65 -14.49
N ASP A 433 -9.51 19.65 -15.82
CA ASP A 433 -10.41 20.57 -16.53
C ASP A 433 -11.82 20.00 -16.77
N GLY A 434 -11.96 18.67 -16.82
CA GLY A 434 -13.22 18.02 -17.21
C GLY A 434 -13.90 17.12 -16.16
N ALA A 435 -13.22 16.76 -15.07
CA ALA A 435 -13.73 15.76 -14.14
C ALA A 435 -14.33 16.37 -12.87
N ASN A 436 -15.43 15.80 -12.39
CA ASN A 436 -15.90 16.04 -11.05
C ASN A 436 -14.84 15.48 -10.08
N VAL A 437 -14.06 16.36 -9.44
CA VAL A 437 -12.98 16.03 -8.49
C VAL A 437 -13.45 15.00 -7.45
N SER A 438 -14.74 15.04 -7.10
CA SER A 438 -15.32 14.10 -6.16
C SER A 438 -15.40 12.66 -6.70
N GLU A 439 -15.62 12.46 -8.00
CA GLU A 439 -15.69 11.13 -8.60
C GLU A 439 -14.31 10.47 -8.73
N LEU A 440 -13.27 11.26 -9.04
CA LEU A 440 -11.88 10.79 -9.12
C LEU A 440 -11.30 10.43 -7.75
N LEU A 441 -11.57 11.24 -6.72
CA LEU A 441 -11.00 11.06 -5.38
C LEU A 441 -11.81 10.13 -4.48
N PHE A 442 -13.14 10.05 -4.67
CA PHE A 442 -14.04 9.33 -3.76
C PHE A 442 -14.78 8.17 -4.42
N LYS A 443 -14.26 7.60 -5.52
CA LYS A 443 -14.74 6.30 -6.02
C LYS A 443 -14.90 5.34 -4.85
N ASP A 444 -16.12 4.83 -4.69
CA ASP A 444 -16.58 4.10 -3.50
C ASP A 444 -15.78 2.80 -3.35
N SER A 445 -14.68 2.90 -2.62
CA SER A 445 -13.74 1.82 -2.35
C SER A 445 -13.82 1.46 -0.86
N ASP A 446 -13.56 0.21 -0.53
CA ASP A 446 -13.44 -0.24 0.87
C ASP A 446 -12.42 0.61 1.65
N VAL A 447 -11.42 1.16 0.95
CA VAL A 447 -10.44 2.11 1.48
C VAL A 447 -11.09 3.43 1.88
N GLY A 448 -12.00 3.96 1.07
CA GLY A 448 -12.77 5.17 1.39
C GLY A 448 -13.65 5.00 2.63
N ARG A 449 -14.31 3.83 2.79
CA ARG A 449 -15.10 3.51 4.00
C ARG A 449 -14.22 3.41 5.24
N LYS A 450 -13.13 2.64 5.18
CA LYS A 450 -12.16 2.52 6.29
C LYS A 450 -11.60 3.88 6.71
N ARG A 451 -11.31 4.76 5.74
CA ARG A 451 -10.81 6.11 6.01
C ARG A 451 -11.85 6.99 6.72
N ARG A 452 -13.12 6.95 6.31
CA ARG A 452 -14.21 7.66 7.01
C ARG A 452 -14.34 7.19 8.47
N ASP A 453 -14.27 5.88 8.70
CA ASP A 453 -14.32 5.30 10.05
C ASP A 453 -13.12 5.73 10.90
N LEU A 454 -11.93 5.81 10.30
CA LEU A 454 -10.72 6.29 10.95
C LEU A 454 -10.80 7.78 11.31
N HIS A 455 -11.26 8.64 10.40
CA HIS A 455 -11.46 10.07 10.68
C HIS A 455 -12.49 10.27 11.78
N ALA A 456 -13.66 9.63 11.69
CA ALA A 456 -14.67 9.72 12.73
C ALA A 456 -14.15 9.24 14.09
N ARG A 457 -13.26 8.23 14.09
CA ARG A 457 -12.58 7.77 15.31
C ARG A 457 -11.58 8.80 15.84
N LEU A 458 -10.79 9.45 14.98
CA LEU A 458 -9.86 10.52 15.37
C LEU A 458 -10.61 11.73 15.93
N ASP A 459 -11.74 12.12 15.33
CA ASP A 459 -12.57 13.21 15.85
C ASP A 459 -13.13 12.87 17.24
N ARG A 460 -13.64 11.65 17.44
CA ARG A 460 -14.07 11.20 18.77
C ARG A 460 -12.92 11.20 19.78
N MET A 461 -11.71 10.82 19.37
CA MET A 461 -10.53 10.88 20.23
C MET A 461 -10.16 12.32 20.60
N ARG A 462 -10.19 13.25 19.64
CA ARG A 462 -9.94 14.68 19.88
C ARG A 462 -10.94 15.26 20.88
N ILE A 463 -12.24 15.01 20.68
CA ILE A 463 -13.29 15.43 21.63
C ILE A 463 -13.02 14.81 23.01
N GLY A 464 -12.59 13.54 23.06
CA GLY A 464 -12.18 12.88 24.29
C GLY A 464 -11.02 13.60 24.98
N GLN A 465 -9.97 13.96 24.24
CA GLN A 465 -8.82 14.71 24.76
C GLN A 465 -9.20 16.11 25.25
N GLU A 466 -10.04 16.85 24.52
CA GLU A 466 -10.52 18.16 24.94
C GLU A 466 -11.30 18.07 26.25
N LYS A 467 -12.20 17.10 26.37
CA LYS A 467 -12.94 16.86 27.63
C LYS A 467 -12.02 16.48 28.79
N MET A 468 -10.97 15.69 28.53
CA MET A 468 -9.98 15.33 29.56
C MET A 468 -9.14 16.53 29.99
N SER A 469 -8.71 17.37 29.05
CA SER A 469 -7.94 18.60 29.34
C SER A 469 -8.74 19.63 30.13
N ASN A 470 -10.07 19.66 29.98
CA ASN A 470 -10.94 20.51 30.78
C ASN A 470 -11.21 19.95 32.19
N PHE A 471 -10.88 18.67 32.43
CA PHE A 471 -11.14 17.97 33.70
C PHE A 471 -9.91 17.89 34.61
N ILE A 472 -8.70 17.87 34.03
CA ILE A 472 -7.41 18.00 34.74
C ILE A 472 -7.15 19.47 35.00
#